data_AF-A0A6G5AGW9-F1
#
_entry.id   AF-A0A6G5AGW9-F1
#
_cell.length_a   1.000
_cell.length_b   1.000
_cell.length_c   1.000
_cell.angle_alpha   90.00
_cell.angle_beta   90.00
_cell.angle_gamma   90.00
#
_symmetry.space_group_name_H-M   'P 1'
#
loop_
_entity.id
_entity.type
_entity.pdbx_description
1 polymer ?
#
loop_
_entity_poly.entity_id
_entity_poly.type
_entity_poly.pdbx_seq_one_letter_code
_entity_poly.pdbx_strand_id
1 'polypeptide(L)'
;MGSGVQARLEIERRGVGRLALGAHGNTPNQGVQSDMGWTSFEGREASSKIKFEKRLREMKEERWARKVFSYLYMKNVDTKLRKRTRKLTGKYLENSRWPN
;
A
#
# COMPACT_ATOMS: atom_id res chain seq x y z
N MET A 1 -2.64 -13.65 -7.07
CA MET A 1 -4.00 -13.32 -6.59
C MET A 1 -4.47 -12.07 -7.32
N GLY A 2 -5.58 -12.16 -8.07
CA GLY A 2 -6.06 -11.06 -8.92
C GLY A 2 -6.73 -9.93 -8.13
N SER A 3 -6.75 -8.73 -8.70
CA SER A 3 -7.38 -7.53 -8.11
C SER A 3 -8.84 -7.75 -7.71
N GLY A 4 -9.58 -8.57 -8.45
CA GLY A 4 -10.97 -8.92 -8.14
C GLY A 4 -11.15 -9.68 -6.82
N VAL A 5 -10.22 -10.57 -6.47
CA VAL A 5 -10.29 -11.33 -5.21
C VAL A 5 -10.07 -10.40 -4.01
N GLN A 6 -9.10 -9.49 -4.10
CA GLN A 6 -8.83 -8.51 -3.05
C GLN A 6 -10.03 -7.57 -2.84
N ALA A 7 -10.69 -7.15 -3.92
CA ALA A 7 -11.86 -6.29 -3.83
C ALA A 7 -13.03 -6.99 -3.11
N ARG A 8 -13.31 -8.26 -3.43
CA ARG A 8 -14.37 -9.05 -2.77
C ARG A 8 -14.08 -9.23 -1.28
N LEU A 9 -12.86 -9.64 -0.93
CA LEU A 9 -12.43 -9.79 0.46
C LEU A 9 -12.50 -8.47 1.24
N GLU A 10 -12.24 -7.34 0.58
CA GLU A 10 -12.34 -6.04 1.24
C GLU A 10 -13.78 -5.62 1.53
N ILE A 11 -14.73 -5.99 0.66
CA ILE A 11 -16.17 -5.81 0.88
C ILE A 11 -16.63 -6.68 2.06
N GLU A 12 -16.31 -7.97 2.04
CA GLU A 12 -16.69 -8.92 3.08
C GLU A 12 -16.15 -8.49 4.45
N ARG A 13 -14.88 -8.09 4.51
CA ARG A 13 -14.26 -7.57 5.74
C ARG A 13 -15.00 -6.35 6.27
N ARG A 14 -15.39 -5.40 5.42
CA ARG A 14 -16.17 -4.23 5.86
C ARG A 14 -17.54 -4.64 6.39
N GLY A 15 -18.20 -5.62 5.77
CA GLY A 15 -19.45 -6.19 6.26
C GLY A 15 -19.31 -6.79 7.66
N VAL A 16 -18.27 -7.60 7.87
CA VAL A 16 -17.94 -8.16 9.19
C VAL A 16 -17.62 -7.07 10.21
N GLY A 17 -16.86 -6.04 9.83
CA GLY A 17 -16.54 -4.92 10.71
C GLY A 17 -17.78 -4.16 11.17
N ARG A 18 -18.74 -3.91 10.27
CA ARG A 18 -20.01 -3.26 10.64
C ARG A 18 -20.81 -4.09 11.62
N LEU A 19 -20.92 -5.38 11.35
CA LEU A 19 -21.64 -6.31 12.22
C LEU A 19 -21.01 -6.35 13.62
N ALA A 20 -19.67 -6.45 13.70
CA ALA A 20 -18.93 -6.49 14.96
C ALA A 20 -19.06 -5.20 15.77
N LEU A 21 -19.12 -4.04 15.10
CA LEU A 21 -19.29 -2.73 15.73
C LEU A 21 -20.76 -2.40 16.05
N GLY A 22 -21.71 -3.26 15.69
CA GLY A 22 -23.14 -2.94 15.77
C GLY A 22 -23.52 -1.71 14.92
N ALA A 23 -22.74 -1.41 13.88
CA ALA A 23 -22.86 -0.19 13.10
C ALA A 23 -23.86 -0.34 11.95
N HIS A 24 -24.54 0.76 11.62
CA HIS A 24 -25.51 0.79 10.53
C HIS A 24 -24.85 0.44 9.17
N GLY A 25 -25.63 -0.14 8.25
CA GLY A 25 -25.15 -0.52 6.90
C GLY A 25 -24.51 0.63 6.13
N ASN A 26 -24.95 1.86 6.40
CA ASN A 26 -24.47 3.09 5.76
C ASN A 26 -23.26 3.75 6.43
N THR A 27 -22.70 3.18 7.51
CA THR A 27 -21.52 3.77 8.17
C THR A 27 -20.37 3.97 7.16
N PRO A 28 -19.60 5.04 7.20
CA PRO A 28 -18.48 5.22 6.28
C PRO A 28 -17.45 4.08 6.39
N ASN A 29 -16.95 3.59 5.25
CA ASN A 29 -15.95 2.51 5.22
C ASN A 29 -14.67 2.87 6.00
N GLN A 30 -14.29 4.15 5.98
CA GLN A 30 -13.12 4.65 6.73
C GLN A 30 -13.35 4.59 8.24
N GLY A 31 -14.57 4.86 8.72
CA GLY A 31 -14.92 4.73 10.13
C GLY A 31 -14.81 3.28 10.60
N VAL A 32 -15.43 2.35 9.86
CA VAL A 32 -15.32 0.91 10.15
C VAL A 32 -13.87 0.44 10.12
N GLN A 33 -13.07 0.91 9.17
CA GLN A 33 -11.64 0.57 9.10
C GLN A 33 -10.84 1.17 10.27
N SER A 34 -11.13 2.40 10.67
CA SER A 34 -10.48 3.06 11.80
C SER A 34 -10.79 2.36 13.12
N ASP A 35 -12.08 2.15 13.40
CA ASP A 35 -12.55 1.59 14.67
C ASP A 35 -12.12 0.13 14.83
N MET A 36 -12.08 -0.64 13.73
CA MET A 36 -11.54 -2.00 13.74
C MET A 36 -10.00 -2.06 13.78
N GLY A 37 -9.28 -0.93 13.69
CA GLY A 37 -7.82 -0.91 13.62
C GLY A 37 -7.26 -1.53 12.33
N TRP A 38 -8.01 -1.38 11.24
CA TRP A 38 -7.89 -2.16 10.03
C TRP A 38 -7.41 -1.32 8.84
N THR A 39 -6.26 -1.68 8.27
CA THR A 39 -5.77 -1.07 7.02
C THR A 39 -6.36 -1.76 5.78
N SER A 40 -6.62 -1.00 4.72
CA SER A 40 -7.03 -1.55 3.41
C SER A 40 -5.94 -2.45 2.82
N PHE A 41 -6.30 -3.36 1.90
CA PHE A 41 -5.29 -4.19 1.25
C PHE A 41 -4.28 -3.33 0.47
N GLU A 42 -4.76 -2.29 -0.20
CA GLU A 42 -3.89 -1.35 -0.91
C GLU A 42 -3.00 -0.54 0.06
N GLY A 43 -3.50 -0.12 1.22
CA GLY A 43 -2.69 0.58 2.23
C GLY A 43 -1.58 -0.28 2.81
N ARG A 44 -1.85 -1.59 2.99
CA ARG A 44 -0.82 -2.57 3.40
C ARG A 44 0.21 -2.80 2.30
N GLU A 45 -0.24 -2.94 1.06
CA GLU A 45 0.64 -3.07 -0.11
C GLU A 45 1.56 -1.85 -0.23
N ALA A 46 1.01 -0.65 -0.11
CA ALA A 46 1.75 0.62 -0.14
C ALA A 46 2.82 0.64 0.94
N SER A 47 2.43 0.39 2.20
CA SER A 47 3.35 0.35 3.33
C SER A 47 4.50 -0.63 3.11
N SER A 48 4.21 -1.83 2.60
CA SER A 48 5.23 -2.86 2.35
C SER A 48 6.20 -2.43 1.25
N LYS A 49 5.70 -2.02 0.08
CA LYS A 49 6.53 -1.69 -1.09
C LYS A 49 7.36 -0.42 -0.88
N ILE A 50 6.77 0.61 -0.29
CA ILE A 50 7.46 1.87 0.01
C ILE A 50 8.58 1.63 1.04
N LYS A 51 8.30 0.90 2.12
CA LYS A 51 9.33 0.55 3.13
C LYS A 51 10.44 -0.31 2.52
N PHE A 52 10.10 -1.25 1.64
CA PHE A 52 11.08 -2.06 0.94
C PHE A 52 11.99 -1.23 0.04
N GLU A 53 11.44 -0.30 -0.75
CA GLU A 53 12.25 0.61 -1.57
C GLU A 53 13.12 1.54 -0.72
N LYS A 54 12.60 2.06 0.41
CA LYS A 54 13.40 2.85 1.36
C LYS A 54 14.59 2.03 1.89
N ARG A 55 14.36 0.78 2.30
CA ARG A 55 15.41 -0.13 2.75
C ARG A 55 16.45 -0.39 1.66
N LEU A 56 16.04 -0.53 0.39
CA LEU A 56 16.97 -0.68 -0.73
C LEU A 56 17.79 0.59 -1.00
N ARG A 57 17.31 1.78 -0.61
CA ARG A 57 18.08 3.03 -0.72
C ARG A 57 19.14 3.16 0.36
N GLU A 58 18.81 2.72 1.57
CA GLU A 58 19.70 2.77 2.75
C GLU A 58 20.70 1.60 2.81
N MET A 59 20.53 0.60 1.95
CA MET A 59 21.38 -0.59 1.91
C MET A 59 22.78 -0.27 1.36
N LYS A 60 23.82 -0.85 1.97
CA LYS A 60 25.22 -0.75 1.50
C LYS A 60 25.37 -1.22 0.05
N GLU A 61 26.22 -0.53 -0.70
CA GLU A 61 26.42 -0.75 -2.13
C GLU A 61 27.01 -2.11 -2.49
N GLU A 62 27.72 -2.78 -1.57
CA GLU A 62 28.27 -4.11 -1.86
C GLU A 62 27.15 -5.15 -2.04
N ARG A 63 25.97 -4.93 -1.46
CA ARG A 63 24.87 -5.90 -1.51
C ARG A 63 24.24 -5.95 -2.90
N TRP A 64 24.05 -7.17 -3.40
CA TRP A 64 23.54 -7.41 -4.74
C TRP A 64 22.17 -6.74 -4.99
N ALA A 65 21.26 -6.78 -4.00
CA ALA A 65 19.95 -6.13 -4.10
C ALA A 65 20.06 -4.61 -4.32
N ARG A 66 21.02 -3.94 -3.67
CA ARG A 66 21.31 -2.52 -3.87
C ARG A 66 21.86 -2.27 -5.27
N LYS A 67 22.82 -3.08 -5.73
CA LYS A 67 23.40 -2.97 -7.08
C LYS A 67 22.34 -3.11 -8.18
N VAL A 68 21.49 -4.12 -8.09
CA VAL A 68 20.38 -4.33 -9.04
C VAL A 68 19.40 -3.17 -8.99
N PHE A 69 19.03 -2.71 -7.80
CA PHE A 69 18.14 -1.56 -7.65
C PHE A 69 18.70 -0.29 -8.30
N SER A 70 19.99 0.02 -8.06
CA SER A 70 20.68 1.15 -8.68
C SER A 70 20.75 1.00 -10.20
N TYR A 71 21.08 -0.20 -10.70
CA TYR A 71 21.12 -0.50 -12.14
C TYR A 71 19.76 -0.24 -12.82
N LEU A 72 18.66 -0.73 -12.23
CA LEU A 72 17.31 -0.49 -12.75
C LEU A 72 16.98 1.00 -12.82
N TYR A 73 17.40 1.77 -11.80
CA TYR A 73 17.22 3.22 -11.77
C TYR A 73 18.05 3.93 -12.85
N MET A 74 19.35 3.62 -12.96
CA MET A 74 20.26 4.21 -13.93
C MET A 74 19.86 3.90 -15.38
N LYS A 75 19.34 2.70 -15.65
CA LYS A 75 18.88 2.29 -16.98
C LYS A 75 17.42 2.67 -17.26
N ASN A 76 16.77 3.39 -16.35
CA ASN A 76 15.37 3.80 -16.47
C ASN A 76 14.39 2.65 -16.79
N VAL A 77 14.65 1.46 -16.24
CA VAL A 77 13.83 0.26 -16.50
C VAL A 77 12.62 0.24 -15.58
N ASP A 78 11.44 0.56 -16.11
CA ASP A 78 10.19 0.62 -15.36
C ASP A 78 9.59 -0.79 -15.18
N THR A 79 10.03 -1.50 -14.13
CA THR A 79 9.48 -2.80 -13.74
C THR A 79 8.04 -2.66 -13.21
N LYS A 80 7.28 -3.77 -13.22
CA LYS A 80 5.92 -3.80 -12.63
C LYS A 80 5.91 -3.31 -11.17
N LEU A 81 6.95 -3.66 -10.41
CA LEU A 81 7.15 -3.19 -9.04
C LEU A 81 7.31 -1.66 -9.02
N ARG A 82 8.27 -1.10 -9.76
CA ARG A 82 8.52 0.37 -9.79
C ARG A 82 7.30 1.16 -10.22
N LYS A 83 6.62 0.73 -11.29
CA LYS A 83 5.37 1.36 -11.75
C LYS A 83 4.30 1.37 -10.64
N ARG A 84 4.14 0.25 -9.93
CA ARG A 84 3.17 0.14 -8.84
C ARG A 84 3.58 0.95 -7.62
N THR A 85 4.84 0.89 -7.19
CA THR A 85 5.32 1.68 -6.04
C THR A 85 5.21 3.17 -6.32
N ARG A 86 5.56 3.66 -7.53
CA ARG A 86 5.38 5.07 -7.92
C ARG A 86 3.92 5.53 -7.75
N LYS A 87 2.95 4.74 -8.23
CA LYS A 87 1.52 5.03 -8.03
C LYS A 87 1.11 5.05 -6.56
N LEU A 88 1.60 4.09 -5.77
CA LEU A 88 1.29 4.01 -4.33
C LEU A 88 1.94 5.15 -3.55
N THR A 89 3.18 5.52 -3.87
CA THR A 89 3.89 6.66 -3.29
C THR A 89 3.13 7.96 -3.53
N GLY A 90 2.69 8.23 -4.77
CA GLY A 90 1.87 9.43 -5.03
C GLY A 90 0.58 9.44 -4.21
N LYS A 91 -0.14 8.31 -4.17
CA LYS A 91 -1.41 8.21 -3.43
C LYS A 91 -1.26 8.37 -1.90
N TYR A 92 -0.21 7.81 -1.31
CA TYR A 92 -0.09 7.68 0.15
C TYR A 92 0.97 8.58 0.81
N LEU A 93 1.95 9.11 0.06
CA LEU A 93 3.00 9.99 0.59
C LEU A 93 2.90 11.44 0.08
N GLU A 94 2.38 11.69 -1.12
CA GLU A 94 2.18 13.08 -1.59
C GLU A 94 0.94 13.71 -0.94
N ASN A 95 -0.13 12.93 -0.75
CA ASN A 95 -1.32 13.37 -0.02
C ASN A 95 -1.08 13.63 1.48
N SER A 96 0.02 13.14 2.07
CA SER A 96 0.37 13.43 3.46
C SER A 96 1.28 14.66 3.62
N ARG A 97 1.71 15.28 2.50
CA ARG A 97 2.63 16.43 2.51
C ARG A 97 1.88 17.77 2.47
N TRP A 98 0.56 17.76 2.24
CA TRP A 98 -0.31 18.93 2.26
C TRP A 98 -1.56 18.63 3.12
N PRO A 99 -1.70 19.26 4.29
CA PRO A 99 -2.96 19.22 5.03
C PRO A 99 -3.97 20.13 4.33
N ASN A 100 -5.16 19.60 4.03
CA ASN A 100 -6.38 20.42 3.92
C ASN A 100 -6.86 20.78 5.32
#